data_AF-A0A6C0CR31-F1
#
_entry.id   AF-A0A6C0CR31-F1
#
_cell.length_a   1.000
_cell.length_b   1.000
_cell.length_c   1.000
_cell.angle_alpha   90.00
_cell.angle_beta   90.00
_cell.angle_gamma   90.00
#
_symmetry.space_group_name_H-M   'P 1'
#
loop_
_entity.id
_entity.type
_entity.pdbx_description
1 polymer ?
#
loop_
_entity_poly.entity_id
_entity_poly.type
_entity_poly.pdbx_seq_one_letter_code
_entity_poly.pdbx_strand_id
1 'polypeptide(L)'
;MSYFLLPSIPYNSNISALVEQTYNSNENNIVINKTLSGYLSKIKAQIDTKQHEWDKYKKYTNPYEYIHSVIPGAKYSICKTKPLSRSYFKMIEICKCFKLLDDLPDNCKTYHLAEGPGGFIEAIANLRENMKDKYYGITLVDDDDHSVPGWKKSQAFLKKHDNVIIETGSSGTGDIMDPENLRNMYQVHHNSCDIVTADGGFDFTTDFNHQELVSLKLILSQISFAIACQKKGGSFFIKMFDTFTPASIDMLYLLSMLYDQVYFSKPHTSRYANSEKYIVCKGFRLTETKQLVISLYHVLQSFEDNKDKYLLRLFNFDIPYVITNRIEEYNAIFGQQQIECISHTLSLIDCNNYDKIENMKKAHIQKCISWCQKYKQPFNKMTISTNIFLSGRSRSNSASKETLDCERT
;
A
#
# COMPACT_ATOMS: atom_id res chain seq x y z
N MET A 1 6.46 -12.28 4.13
CA MET A 1 6.39 -10.91 4.63
C MET A 1 7.51 -10.72 5.62
N SER A 2 8.30 -9.67 5.44
CA SER A 2 9.21 -9.19 6.49
C SER A 2 8.48 -8.09 7.26
N TYR A 3 8.56 -8.13 8.59
CA TYR A 3 8.05 -7.08 9.45
C TYR A 3 8.98 -6.85 10.63
N PHE A 4 8.96 -5.63 11.15
CA PHE A 4 9.84 -5.22 12.23
C PHE A 4 9.11 -4.31 13.22
N LEU A 5 9.28 -4.56 14.52
CA LEU A 5 8.60 -3.85 15.60
C LEU A 5 9.35 -2.57 15.97
N LEU A 6 8.69 -1.41 15.95
CA LEU A 6 9.25 -0.19 16.52
C LEU A 6 9.29 -0.25 18.07
N PRO A 7 10.28 0.39 18.71
CA PRO A 7 10.36 0.47 20.16
C PRO A 7 9.08 1.06 20.75
N SER A 8 8.56 0.44 21.81
CA SER A 8 7.43 0.99 22.54
C SER A 8 7.86 2.27 23.25
N ILE A 9 7.13 3.36 23.02
CA ILE A 9 7.32 4.64 23.70
C ILE A 9 6.32 4.75 24.85
N PRO A 10 6.70 5.26 26.02
CA PRO A 10 5.76 5.55 27.10
C PRO A 10 4.61 6.43 26.63
N TYR A 11 3.41 6.09 27.09
CA TYR A 11 2.24 6.90 26.81
C TYR A 11 2.39 8.31 27.42
N ASN A 12 2.03 9.33 26.65
CA ASN A 12 1.98 10.71 27.10
C ASN A 12 0.54 11.21 27.05
N SER A 13 -0.01 11.64 28.20
CA SER A 13 -1.39 12.14 28.26
C SER A 13 -1.57 13.51 27.63
N ASN A 14 -0.49 14.25 27.39
CA ASN A 14 -0.49 15.62 26.87
C ASN A 14 -0.02 15.71 25.42
N ILE A 15 -0.17 14.64 24.62
CA ILE A 15 0.26 14.60 23.20
C ILE A 15 -0.29 15.79 22.39
N SER A 16 -1.52 16.23 22.66
CA SER A 16 -2.13 17.37 21.95
C SER A 16 -1.36 18.68 22.13
N ALA A 17 -0.70 18.88 23.27
CA ALA A 17 0.11 20.07 23.56
C ALA A 17 1.52 19.99 22.95
N LEU A 18 1.93 18.81 22.48
CA LEU A 18 3.21 18.62 21.80
C LEU A 18 3.16 18.96 20.32
N VAL A 19 1.97 18.93 19.71
CA VAL A 19 1.77 19.20 18.29
C VAL A 19 2.06 20.68 18.03
N GLU A 20 3.19 20.92 17.38
CA GLU A 20 3.68 22.25 17.02
C GLU A 20 4.36 22.11 15.65
N GLN A 21 3.56 22.31 14.60
CA GLN A 21 3.98 22.07 13.23
C GLN A 21 4.87 23.20 12.71
N THR A 22 5.86 22.84 11.90
CA THR A 22 6.69 23.81 11.17
C THR A 22 6.70 23.46 9.69
N TYR A 23 6.86 24.49 8.86
CA TYR A 23 6.87 24.37 7.41
C TYR A 23 8.17 24.92 6.82
N ASN A 24 8.58 24.37 5.68
CA ASN A 24 9.75 24.82 4.94
C ASN A 24 9.48 24.81 3.43
N SER A 25 10.09 25.76 2.72
CA SER A 25 10.10 25.81 1.26
C SER A 25 11.14 24.86 0.64
N ASN A 26 12.12 24.38 1.40
CA ASN A 26 13.12 23.44 0.86
C ASN A 26 12.54 22.05 0.67
N GLU A 27 12.75 21.48 -0.50
CA GLU A 27 12.40 20.09 -0.83
C GLU A 27 13.37 19.09 -0.20
N ASN A 28 14.64 19.43 -0.02
CA ASN A 28 15.64 18.47 0.47
C ASN A 28 15.78 18.47 2.00
N ASN A 29 14.87 17.80 2.70
CA ASN A 29 14.86 17.68 4.16
C ASN A 29 15.23 16.26 4.65
N ILE A 30 16.17 15.58 4.00
CA ILE A 30 16.59 14.22 4.42
C ILE A 30 17.48 14.31 5.67
N VAL A 31 17.02 13.73 6.78
CA VAL A 31 17.75 13.76 8.07
C VAL A 31 18.40 12.42 8.43
N ILE A 32 17.83 11.30 7.98
CA ILE A 32 18.35 9.96 8.23
C ILE A 32 18.65 9.19 6.94
N ASN A 33 19.53 8.18 7.03
CA ASN A 33 19.95 7.35 5.89
C ASN A 33 20.34 8.14 4.63
N LYS A 34 20.98 9.31 4.78
CA LYS A 34 21.31 10.25 3.68
C LYS A 34 21.95 9.57 2.47
N THR A 35 22.92 8.70 2.73
CA THR A 35 23.63 7.95 1.69
C THR A 35 22.72 6.99 0.93
N LEU A 36 21.87 6.23 1.65
CA LEU A 36 20.89 5.33 1.01
C LEU A 36 19.90 6.12 0.17
N SER A 37 19.36 7.23 0.70
CA SER A 37 18.46 8.09 -0.06
C SER A 37 19.11 8.58 -1.35
N GLY A 38 20.38 9.01 -1.29
CA GLY A 38 21.14 9.40 -2.48
C GLY A 38 21.31 8.27 -3.50
N TYR A 39 21.58 7.03 -3.06
CA TYR A 39 21.67 5.88 -3.95
C TYR A 39 20.32 5.51 -4.58
N LEU A 40 19.24 5.56 -3.80
CA LEU A 40 17.88 5.32 -4.27
C LEU A 40 17.47 6.35 -5.33
N SER A 41 17.70 7.65 -5.08
CA SER A 41 17.39 8.69 -6.06
C SER A 41 18.18 8.49 -7.36
N LYS A 42 19.48 8.17 -7.27
CA LYS A 42 20.32 7.92 -8.45
C LYS A 42 19.86 6.72 -9.26
N ILE A 43 19.51 5.60 -8.62
CA ILE A 43 19.10 4.39 -9.35
C ILE A 43 17.67 4.50 -9.88
N LYS A 44 16.77 5.19 -9.17
CA LYS A 44 15.41 5.50 -9.65
C LYS A 44 15.48 6.37 -10.92
N ALA A 45 16.35 7.37 -10.96
CA ALA A 45 16.53 8.24 -12.14
C ALA A 45 17.00 7.49 -13.39
N GLN A 46 17.66 6.33 -13.26
CA GLN A 46 18.03 5.51 -14.41
C GLN A 46 16.82 4.86 -15.09
N ILE A 47 15.72 4.68 -14.36
CA ILE A 47 14.47 4.10 -14.87
C ILE A 47 13.82 5.06 -15.87
N ASP A 48 13.88 6.37 -15.62
CA ASP A 48 13.21 7.40 -16.42
C ASP A 48 13.59 7.34 -17.92
N THR A 49 14.83 6.92 -18.21
CA THR A 49 15.33 6.76 -19.58
C THR A 49 14.86 5.47 -20.28
N LYS A 50 14.26 4.52 -19.54
CA LYS A 50 13.91 3.16 -20.00
C LYS A 50 12.49 2.74 -19.58
N GLN A 51 11.54 3.68 -19.49
CA GLN A 51 10.22 3.44 -18.88
C GLN A 51 9.43 2.30 -19.53
N HIS A 52 9.43 2.20 -20.87
CA HIS A 52 8.68 1.18 -21.59
C HIS A 52 9.24 -0.23 -21.33
N GLU A 53 10.55 -0.40 -21.41
CA GLU A 53 11.23 -1.64 -21.07
C GLU A 53 11.05 -1.96 -19.58
N TRP A 54 11.18 -0.97 -18.70
CA TRP A 54 10.95 -1.14 -17.27
C TRP A 54 9.59 -1.75 -16.97
N ASP A 55 8.52 -1.25 -17.59
CA ASP A 55 7.16 -1.77 -17.41
C ASP A 55 6.99 -3.22 -17.86
N LYS A 56 7.75 -3.63 -18.88
CA LYS A 56 7.81 -5.02 -19.35
C LYS A 56 8.63 -5.89 -18.39
N TYR A 57 9.82 -5.45 -17.99
CA TYR A 57 10.80 -6.28 -17.29
C TYR A 57 10.56 -6.39 -15.78
N LYS A 58 9.99 -5.35 -15.14
CA LYS A 58 9.66 -5.36 -13.69
C LYS A 58 8.72 -6.50 -13.29
N LYS A 59 7.93 -7.01 -14.24
CA LYS A 59 7.02 -8.15 -14.05
C LYS A 59 7.77 -9.47 -13.89
N TYR A 60 8.95 -9.61 -14.49
CA TYR A 60 9.78 -10.81 -14.38
C TYR A 60 10.62 -10.82 -13.12
N THR A 61 11.08 -9.66 -12.66
CA THR A 61 11.91 -9.55 -11.45
C THR A 61 11.09 -9.52 -10.17
N ASN A 62 9.83 -9.09 -10.20
CA ASN A 62 8.96 -9.15 -9.04
C ASN A 62 8.51 -10.59 -8.73
N PRO A 63 8.91 -11.19 -7.59
CA PRO A 63 8.69 -12.61 -7.32
C PRO A 63 7.23 -13.05 -7.17
N TYR A 64 6.34 -12.09 -6.92
CA TYR A 64 4.93 -12.34 -6.62
C TYR A 64 3.98 -11.69 -7.65
N GLU A 65 4.50 -11.22 -8.79
CA GLU A 65 3.71 -10.54 -9.83
C GLU A 65 2.55 -11.41 -10.34
N TYR A 66 2.80 -12.71 -10.51
CA TYR A 66 1.85 -13.64 -11.13
C TYR A 66 0.70 -14.08 -10.22
N ILE A 67 0.63 -13.60 -8.96
CA ILE A 67 -0.56 -13.78 -8.13
C ILE A 67 -1.79 -13.22 -8.87
N HIS A 68 -1.66 -12.00 -9.41
CA HIS A 68 -2.77 -11.28 -10.04
C HIS A 68 -2.56 -11.04 -11.55
N SER A 69 -1.31 -10.86 -11.99
CA SER A 69 -0.98 -10.63 -13.40
C SER A 69 -1.02 -11.93 -14.20
N VAL A 70 -1.48 -11.85 -15.46
CA VAL A 70 -1.43 -12.97 -16.39
C VAL A 70 0.02 -13.34 -16.67
N ILE A 71 0.31 -14.64 -16.62
CA ILE A 71 1.67 -15.13 -16.84
C ILE A 71 1.99 -15.06 -18.33
N PRO A 72 3.17 -14.56 -18.73
CA PRO A 72 3.60 -14.57 -20.12
C PRO A 72 3.51 -15.97 -20.75
N GLY A 73 2.71 -16.09 -21.81
CA GLY A 73 2.44 -17.36 -22.51
C GLY A 73 1.26 -18.18 -21.95
N ALA A 74 0.62 -17.75 -20.86
CA ALA A 74 -0.58 -18.38 -20.31
C ALA A 74 -1.83 -17.50 -20.51
N LYS A 75 -3.01 -18.08 -20.25
CA LYS A 75 -4.30 -17.36 -20.32
C LYS A 75 -4.78 -16.80 -18.97
N TYR A 76 -4.10 -17.14 -17.87
CA TYR A 76 -4.57 -16.85 -16.52
C TYR A 76 -3.43 -16.48 -15.56
N SER A 77 -3.79 -15.82 -14.46
CA SER A 77 -2.94 -15.61 -13.28
C SER A 77 -2.95 -16.83 -12.36
N ILE A 78 -2.05 -16.88 -11.39
CA ILE A 78 -2.01 -17.97 -10.40
C ILE A 78 -3.26 -17.98 -9.55
N CYS A 79 -3.60 -16.84 -8.93
CA CYS A 79 -4.81 -16.72 -8.14
C CYS A 79 -6.03 -16.64 -9.07
N LYS A 80 -7.07 -17.40 -8.73
CA LYS A 80 -8.36 -17.41 -9.42
C LYS A 80 -9.22 -16.21 -9.02
N THR A 81 -9.06 -15.71 -7.80
CA THR A 81 -9.79 -14.54 -7.30
C THR A 81 -9.47 -13.31 -8.16
N LYS A 82 -10.52 -12.62 -8.59
CA LYS A 82 -10.45 -11.35 -9.33
C LYS A 82 -11.05 -10.23 -8.47
N PRO A 83 -10.25 -9.67 -7.55
CA PRO A 83 -10.73 -8.61 -6.65
C PRO A 83 -10.88 -7.27 -7.37
N LEU A 84 -11.53 -6.32 -6.70
CA LEU A 84 -11.70 -4.93 -7.14
C LEU A 84 -10.36 -4.24 -7.41
N SER A 85 -9.32 -4.58 -6.66
CA SER A 85 -7.97 -4.08 -6.87
C SER A 85 -6.91 -5.05 -6.35
N ARG A 86 -5.65 -4.80 -6.72
CA ARG A 86 -4.50 -5.58 -6.23
C ARG A 86 -4.25 -5.42 -4.73
N SER A 87 -4.77 -4.35 -4.12
CA SER A 87 -4.60 -4.07 -2.70
C SER A 87 -5.26 -5.16 -1.84
N TYR A 88 -6.29 -5.84 -2.36
CA TYR A 88 -6.90 -7.03 -1.76
C TYR A 88 -5.86 -8.05 -1.26
N PHE A 89 -4.88 -8.42 -2.10
CA PHE A 89 -3.88 -9.43 -1.73
C PHE A 89 -2.92 -8.94 -0.64
N LYS A 90 -2.67 -7.63 -0.56
CA LYS A 90 -1.88 -7.03 0.52
C LYS A 90 -2.63 -7.16 1.84
N MET A 91 -3.91 -6.82 1.84
CA MET A 91 -4.75 -6.92 3.03
C MET A 91 -4.87 -8.35 3.55
N ILE A 92 -5.07 -9.34 2.66
CA ILE A 92 -5.06 -10.76 3.03
C ILE A 92 -3.76 -11.14 3.76
N GLU A 93 -2.61 -10.75 3.21
CA GLU A 93 -1.30 -11.05 3.78
C GLU A 93 -1.12 -10.39 5.16
N ILE A 94 -1.47 -9.13 5.29
CA ILE A 94 -1.34 -8.35 6.53
C ILE A 94 -2.29 -8.87 7.62
N CYS A 95 -3.58 -9.06 7.32
CA CYS A 95 -4.56 -9.59 8.28
C CYS A 95 -4.08 -10.91 8.88
N LYS A 96 -3.63 -11.84 8.03
CA LYS A 96 -3.20 -13.18 8.46
C LYS A 96 -1.85 -13.16 9.17
N CYS A 97 -0.91 -12.32 8.75
CA CYS A 97 0.40 -12.25 9.40
C CYS A 97 0.35 -11.57 10.78
N PHE A 98 -0.44 -10.52 10.95
CA PHE A 98 -0.55 -9.80 12.22
C PHE A 98 -1.74 -10.23 13.08
N LYS A 99 -2.49 -11.24 12.61
CA LYS A 99 -3.68 -11.78 13.29
C LYS A 99 -4.68 -10.67 13.63
N LEU A 100 -4.92 -9.75 12.71
CA LEU A 100 -5.71 -8.54 12.97
C LEU A 100 -7.19 -8.84 13.21
N LEU A 101 -7.66 -10.01 12.78
CA LEU A 101 -9.06 -10.39 12.83
C LEU A 101 -9.39 -11.38 13.96
N ASP A 102 -8.36 -11.93 14.62
CA ASP A 102 -8.51 -13.04 15.56
C ASP A 102 -9.20 -12.59 16.86
N ASP A 103 -8.92 -11.36 17.32
CA ASP A 103 -9.43 -10.79 18.57
C ASP A 103 -10.56 -9.77 18.36
N LEU A 104 -11.18 -9.76 17.17
CA LEU A 104 -12.29 -8.86 16.88
C LEU A 104 -13.59 -9.31 17.58
N PRO A 105 -14.47 -8.35 17.95
CA PRO A 105 -15.79 -8.69 18.47
C PRO A 105 -16.64 -9.46 17.44
N ASP A 106 -17.73 -10.07 17.92
CA ASP A 106 -18.69 -10.79 17.08
C ASP A 106 -19.14 -9.93 15.88
N ASN A 107 -19.45 -8.66 16.12
CA ASN A 107 -19.73 -7.68 15.08
C ASN A 107 -18.69 -6.56 15.19
N CYS A 108 -17.90 -6.36 14.14
CA CYS A 108 -16.89 -5.30 14.12
C CYS A 108 -17.33 -4.12 13.25
N LYS A 109 -16.78 -2.95 13.56
CA LYS A 109 -16.87 -1.76 12.71
C LYS A 109 -15.48 -1.43 12.17
N THR A 110 -15.35 -1.31 10.86
CA THR A 110 -14.10 -0.88 10.22
C THR A 110 -14.28 0.40 9.43
N TYR A 111 -13.20 1.16 9.26
CA TYR A 111 -13.17 2.37 8.46
C TYR A 111 -11.99 2.37 7.49
N HIS A 112 -12.26 2.69 6.22
CA HIS A 112 -11.33 2.54 5.10
C HIS A 112 -11.09 3.90 4.42
N LEU A 113 -9.88 4.44 4.57
CA LEU A 113 -9.52 5.82 4.22
C LEU A 113 -8.78 5.91 2.87
N ALA A 114 -9.37 6.64 1.92
CA ALA A 114 -8.82 6.86 0.58
C ALA A 114 -8.52 5.55 -0.18
N GLU A 115 -9.42 4.58 -0.07
CA GLU A 115 -9.21 3.21 -0.56
C GLU A 115 -10.03 2.85 -1.81
N GLY A 116 -10.58 3.82 -2.54
CA GLY A 116 -11.25 3.54 -3.81
C GLY A 116 -10.33 2.70 -4.72
N PRO A 117 -10.81 1.58 -5.33
CA PRO A 117 -12.19 1.09 -5.41
C PRO A 117 -12.62 0.11 -4.27
N GLY A 118 -11.83 -0.10 -3.22
CA GLY A 118 -12.24 -0.88 -2.04
C GLY A 118 -11.65 -2.28 -1.93
N GLY A 119 -10.45 -2.53 -2.49
CA GLY A 119 -9.82 -3.86 -2.42
C GLY A 119 -9.55 -4.34 -0.99
N PHE A 120 -9.26 -3.45 -0.04
CA PHE A 120 -9.12 -3.80 1.37
C PHE A 120 -10.47 -4.10 2.04
N ILE A 121 -11.50 -3.31 1.75
CA ILE A 121 -12.87 -3.57 2.22
C ILE A 121 -13.31 -4.97 1.79
N GLU A 122 -13.14 -5.29 0.50
CA GLU A 122 -13.46 -6.61 -0.05
C GLU A 122 -12.67 -7.73 0.65
N ALA A 123 -11.39 -7.51 0.94
CA ALA A 123 -10.56 -8.50 1.63
C ALA A 123 -11.01 -8.75 3.07
N ILE A 124 -11.31 -7.70 3.85
CA ILE A 124 -11.77 -7.86 5.23
C ILE A 124 -13.17 -8.50 5.25
N ALA A 125 -14.09 -8.05 4.39
CA ALA A 125 -15.43 -8.61 4.27
C ALA A 125 -15.38 -10.12 3.94
N ASN A 126 -14.55 -10.52 2.97
CA ASN A 126 -14.37 -11.92 2.60
C ASN A 126 -13.66 -12.76 3.68
N LEU A 127 -12.82 -12.15 4.52
CA LEU A 127 -12.15 -12.87 5.61
C LEU A 127 -13.05 -13.04 6.84
N ARG A 128 -13.98 -12.11 7.06
CA ARG A 128 -14.91 -12.11 8.18
C ARG A 128 -16.18 -12.91 7.89
N GLU A 129 -16.65 -12.89 6.64
CA GLU A 129 -17.89 -13.54 6.19
C GLU A 129 -19.09 -13.26 7.10
N ASN A 130 -19.16 -12.05 7.67
CA ASN A 130 -20.19 -11.66 8.62
C ASN A 130 -20.98 -10.43 8.14
N MET A 131 -22.26 -10.65 7.80
CA MET A 131 -23.16 -9.60 7.33
C MET A 131 -23.55 -8.58 8.42
N LYS A 132 -23.27 -8.87 9.70
CA LYS A 132 -23.52 -7.96 10.82
C LYS A 132 -22.38 -6.98 11.08
N ASP A 133 -21.19 -7.25 10.54
CA ASP A 133 -20.09 -6.28 10.55
C ASP A 133 -20.49 -5.05 9.74
N LYS A 134 -19.92 -3.88 10.04
CA LYS A 134 -20.11 -2.65 9.25
C LYS A 134 -18.78 -2.18 8.69
N TYR A 135 -18.70 -2.02 7.37
CA TYR A 135 -17.49 -1.58 6.68
C TYR A 135 -17.72 -0.20 6.08
N TYR A 136 -17.09 0.83 6.63
CA TYR A 136 -17.22 2.21 6.15
C TYR A 136 -16.07 2.56 5.21
N GLY A 137 -16.34 3.26 4.11
CA GLY A 137 -15.33 3.68 3.16
C GLY A 137 -15.49 5.13 2.74
N ILE A 138 -14.38 5.87 2.69
CA ILE A 138 -14.31 7.23 2.15
C ILE A 138 -13.20 7.30 1.11
N THR A 139 -13.46 7.99 0.00
CA THR A 139 -12.44 8.30 -1.02
C THR A 139 -12.85 9.57 -1.74
N LEU A 140 -11.88 10.24 -2.37
CA LEU A 140 -12.15 11.43 -3.17
C LEU A 140 -13.22 11.14 -4.23
N VAL A 141 -14.25 11.97 -4.26
CA VAL A 141 -15.32 11.97 -5.25
C VAL A 141 -14.90 12.94 -6.35
N ASP A 142 -14.30 12.37 -7.39
CA ASP A 142 -14.00 13.08 -8.61
C ASP A 142 -14.65 12.32 -9.78
N ASP A 143 -15.72 12.90 -10.32
CA ASP A 143 -16.44 12.30 -11.42
C ASP A 143 -15.83 12.59 -12.79
N ASP A 144 -15.00 13.64 -12.86
CA ASP A 144 -14.40 14.15 -14.10
C ASP A 144 -13.02 13.54 -14.35
N ASP A 145 -12.23 13.28 -13.30
CA ASP A 145 -10.91 12.65 -13.42
C ASP A 145 -10.97 11.12 -13.28
N HIS A 146 -10.88 10.41 -14.41
CA HIS A 146 -10.81 8.96 -14.44
C HIS A 146 -9.49 8.36 -13.93
N SER A 147 -8.45 9.18 -13.71
CA SER A 147 -7.18 8.75 -13.14
C SER A 147 -7.29 8.49 -11.64
N VAL A 148 -8.20 9.19 -10.95
CA VAL A 148 -8.46 9.03 -9.52
C VAL A 148 -9.38 7.81 -9.29
N PRO A 149 -8.92 6.78 -8.57
CA PRO A 149 -9.76 5.62 -8.30
C PRO A 149 -10.92 5.94 -7.33
N GLY A 150 -12.13 5.98 -7.86
CA GLY A 150 -13.37 6.07 -7.08
C GLY A 150 -14.12 4.72 -6.93
N TRP A 151 -15.41 4.81 -6.60
CA TRP A 151 -16.29 3.64 -6.37
C TRP A 151 -16.98 3.11 -7.64
N LYS A 152 -16.65 3.66 -8.81
CA LYS A 152 -17.28 3.29 -10.10
C LYS A 152 -17.13 1.80 -10.41
N LYS A 153 -15.97 1.21 -10.09
CA LYS A 153 -15.68 -0.24 -10.30
C LYS A 153 -16.29 -1.15 -9.25
N SER A 154 -16.87 -0.59 -8.18
CA SER A 154 -17.29 -1.31 -6.97
C SER A 154 -18.78 -1.61 -6.93
N GLN A 155 -19.55 -1.14 -7.92
CA GLN A 155 -21.02 -1.20 -7.90
C GLN A 155 -21.59 -2.61 -7.71
N ALA A 156 -21.03 -3.62 -8.37
CA ALA A 156 -21.46 -5.01 -8.20
C ALA A 156 -21.16 -5.56 -6.80
N PHE A 157 -20.02 -5.16 -6.21
CA PHE A 157 -19.62 -5.53 -4.86
C PHE A 157 -20.52 -4.85 -3.82
N LEU A 158 -20.78 -3.56 -3.95
CA LEU A 158 -21.61 -2.78 -3.03
C LEU A 158 -23.07 -3.26 -3.04
N LYS A 159 -23.62 -3.63 -4.20
CA LYS A 159 -24.97 -4.22 -4.31
C LYS A 159 -25.11 -5.58 -3.63
N LYS A 160 -24.01 -6.30 -3.43
CA LYS A 160 -24.00 -7.61 -2.77
C LYS A 160 -23.74 -7.50 -1.26
N HIS A 161 -23.15 -6.39 -0.82
CA HIS A 161 -22.73 -6.18 0.57
C HIS A 161 -23.35 -4.90 1.12
N ASP A 162 -24.61 -5.00 1.53
CA ASP A 162 -25.43 -3.91 2.07
C ASP A 162 -24.82 -3.31 3.36
N ASN A 163 -23.91 -4.05 4.00
CA ASN A 163 -23.16 -3.65 5.17
C ASN A 163 -21.85 -2.90 4.86
N VAL A 164 -21.57 -2.63 3.58
CA VAL A 164 -20.53 -1.70 3.11
C VAL A 164 -21.15 -0.34 2.84
N ILE A 165 -20.73 0.67 3.60
CA ILE A 165 -21.31 2.01 3.60
C ILE A 165 -20.26 3.00 3.09
N ILE A 166 -20.56 3.67 1.98
CA ILE A 166 -19.67 4.67 1.40
C ILE A 166 -20.11 6.07 1.87
N GLU A 167 -19.17 6.82 2.41
CA GLU A 167 -19.36 8.18 2.92
C GLU A 167 -18.54 9.18 2.11
N THR A 168 -19.00 10.42 2.08
CA THR A 168 -18.36 11.54 1.35
C THR A 168 -17.99 12.70 2.26
N GLY A 169 -18.12 12.52 3.58
CA GLY A 169 -17.90 13.56 4.58
C GLY A 169 -18.96 14.67 4.54
N SER A 170 -18.77 15.70 5.37
CA SER A 170 -19.69 16.84 5.45
C SER A 170 -19.61 17.78 4.26
N SER A 171 -18.46 17.86 3.57
CA SER A 171 -18.33 18.65 2.35
C SER A 171 -18.85 17.94 1.10
N GLY A 172 -19.14 16.65 1.19
CA GLY A 172 -19.66 15.84 0.07
C GLY A 172 -18.60 15.45 -0.97
N THR A 173 -17.34 15.86 -0.79
CA THR A 173 -16.24 15.61 -1.74
C THR A 173 -15.47 14.33 -1.44
N GLY A 174 -15.61 13.76 -0.25
CA GLY A 174 -14.79 12.64 0.21
C GLY A 174 -13.30 12.99 0.38
N ASP A 175 -12.93 14.27 0.34
CA ASP A 175 -11.55 14.71 0.55
C ASP A 175 -11.19 14.62 2.04
N ILE A 176 -10.31 13.68 2.37
CA ILE A 176 -9.83 13.49 3.74
C ILE A 176 -8.80 14.55 4.15
N MET A 177 -8.30 15.37 3.23
CA MET A 177 -7.44 16.52 3.54
C MET A 177 -8.24 17.76 3.96
N ASP A 178 -9.56 17.73 3.83
CA ASP A 178 -10.47 18.77 4.31
C ASP A 178 -10.66 18.68 5.84
N PRO A 179 -10.30 19.71 6.61
CA PRO A 179 -10.48 19.74 8.06
C PRO A 179 -11.94 19.51 8.50
N GLU A 180 -12.94 19.99 7.75
CA GLU A 180 -14.35 19.80 8.13
C GLU A 180 -14.76 18.32 8.05
N ASN A 181 -14.22 17.57 7.09
CA ASN A 181 -14.45 16.13 7.03
C ASN A 181 -13.80 15.40 8.22
N LEU A 182 -12.65 15.86 8.73
CA LEU A 182 -12.06 15.33 9.97
C LEU A 182 -12.96 15.60 11.19
N ARG A 183 -13.55 16.80 11.27
CA ARG A 183 -14.49 17.16 12.33
C ARG A 183 -15.75 16.28 12.28
N ASN A 184 -16.30 16.08 11.08
CA ASN A 184 -17.44 15.20 10.88
C ASN A 184 -17.14 13.74 11.26
N MET A 185 -15.97 13.23 10.86
CA MET A 185 -15.46 11.91 11.25
C MET A 185 -15.49 11.71 12.76
N TYR A 186 -14.95 12.68 13.51
CA TYR A 186 -14.96 12.63 14.97
C TYR A 186 -16.39 12.63 15.54
N GLN A 187 -17.25 13.53 15.04
CA GLN A 187 -18.63 13.64 15.53
C GLN A 187 -19.43 12.35 15.35
N VAL A 188 -19.26 11.66 14.22
CA VAL A 188 -20.07 10.49 13.86
C VAL A 188 -19.44 9.16 14.29
N HIS A 189 -18.10 9.04 14.27
CA HIS A 189 -17.41 7.76 14.45
C HIS A 189 -16.42 7.70 15.62
N HIS A 190 -16.32 8.71 16.50
CA HIS A 190 -15.39 8.67 17.63
C HIS A 190 -15.51 7.38 18.46
N ASN A 191 -14.34 6.83 18.83
CA ASN A 191 -14.20 5.65 19.68
C ASN A 191 -15.07 4.44 19.24
N SER A 192 -15.24 4.23 17.94
CA SER A 192 -16.20 3.23 17.43
C SER A 192 -15.60 2.19 16.48
N CYS A 193 -14.46 2.46 15.85
CA CYS A 193 -13.88 1.56 14.84
C CYS A 193 -12.86 0.61 15.47
N ASP A 194 -13.06 -0.71 15.28
CA ASP A 194 -12.13 -1.74 15.74
C ASP A 194 -10.90 -1.83 14.83
N ILE A 195 -11.07 -1.61 13.53
CA ILE A 195 -10.00 -1.51 12.54
C ILE A 195 -10.15 -0.26 11.70
N VAL A 196 -9.06 0.47 11.52
CA VAL A 196 -8.96 1.53 10.51
C VAL A 196 -7.87 1.15 9.51
N THR A 197 -8.13 1.32 8.22
CA THR A 197 -7.11 1.14 7.17
C THR A 197 -7.01 2.38 6.29
N ALA A 198 -5.82 2.58 5.72
CA ALA A 198 -5.46 3.74 4.91
C ALA A 198 -4.51 3.31 3.78
N ASP A 199 -4.97 3.38 2.52
CA ASP A 199 -4.19 3.05 1.31
C ASP A 199 -4.15 4.21 0.31
N GLY A 200 -4.38 5.45 0.77
CA GLY A 200 -4.35 6.65 -0.05
C GLY A 200 -2.98 6.94 -0.64
N GLY A 201 -2.92 7.39 -1.89
CA GLY A 201 -1.70 7.87 -2.54
C GLY A 201 -2.00 8.53 -3.88
N PHE A 202 -1.10 9.39 -4.32
CA PHE A 202 -1.19 10.06 -5.61
C PHE A 202 -0.54 9.21 -6.72
N ASP A 203 -0.81 9.55 -7.99
CA ASP A 203 -0.06 8.98 -9.09
C ASP A 203 1.31 9.67 -9.21
N PHE A 204 2.37 8.89 -9.02
CA PHE A 204 3.76 9.37 -8.99
C PHE A 204 4.56 8.87 -10.20
N THR A 205 3.90 8.48 -11.30
CA THR A 205 4.57 7.91 -12.49
C THR A 205 5.73 8.74 -13.03
N THR A 206 5.76 10.05 -12.75
CA THR A 206 6.77 11.00 -13.23
C THR A 206 7.67 11.58 -12.13
N ASP A 207 7.38 11.36 -10.85
CA ASP A 207 8.19 11.90 -9.75
C ASP A 207 8.17 10.99 -8.50
N PHE A 208 8.92 9.89 -8.59
CA PHE A 208 9.09 8.96 -7.48
C PHE A 208 10.05 9.47 -6.39
N ASN A 209 10.80 10.56 -6.64
CA ASN A 209 11.80 11.07 -5.71
C ASN A 209 11.18 12.02 -4.67
N HIS A 210 10.19 12.82 -5.06
CA HIS A 210 9.45 13.69 -4.12
C HIS A 210 8.18 13.05 -3.53
N GLN A 211 7.97 11.76 -3.80
CA GLN A 211 6.82 10.99 -3.32
C GLN A 211 6.62 11.09 -1.80
N GLU A 212 7.69 11.10 -1.01
CA GLU A 212 7.59 11.24 0.45
C GLU A 212 6.95 12.58 0.82
N LEU A 213 7.51 13.70 0.34
CA LEU A 213 7.11 15.07 0.70
C LEU A 213 5.68 15.40 0.25
N VAL A 214 5.35 15.06 -0.99
CA VAL A 214 4.02 15.33 -1.57
C VAL A 214 2.94 14.50 -0.85
N SER A 215 3.29 13.33 -0.33
CA SER A 215 2.34 12.48 0.40
C SER A 215 2.13 12.90 1.87
N LEU A 216 2.98 13.77 2.45
CA LEU A 216 2.93 14.07 3.90
C LEU A 216 1.57 14.58 4.36
N LYS A 217 0.95 15.50 3.61
CA LYS A 217 -0.39 16.03 3.93
C LYS A 217 -1.44 14.91 3.95
N LEU A 218 -1.42 14.04 2.94
CA LEU A 218 -2.37 12.92 2.83
C LEU A 218 -2.14 11.86 3.90
N ILE A 219 -0.89 11.52 4.22
CA ILE A 219 -0.54 10.58 5.28
C ILE A 219 -0.97 11.13 6.64
N LEU A 220 -0.66 12.39 6.94
CA LEU A 220 -1.09 13.03 8.19
C LEU A 220 -2.61 13.07 8.29
N SER A 221 -3.31 13.38 7.20
CA SER A 221 -4.78 13.36 7.14
C SER A 221 -5.34 11.97 7.47
N GLN A 222 -4.78 10.90 6.89
CA GLN A 222 -5.19 9.52 7.20
C GLN A 222 -4.93 9.15 8.67
N ILE A 223 -3.79 9.58 9.25
CA ILE A 223 -3.50 9.39 10.68
C ILE A 223 -4.52 10.14 11.55
N SER A 224 -4.83 11.39 11.21
CA SER A 224 -5.81 12.21 11.93
C SER A 224 -7.20 11.59 11.92
N PHE A 225 -7.65 11.10 10.77
CA PHE A 225 -8.92 10.40 10.64
C PHE A 225 -8.96 9.11 11.47
N ALA A 226 -7.87 8.33 11.47
CA ALA A 226 -7.77 7.15 12.32
C ALA A 226 -7.89 7.53 13.80
N ILE A 227 -7.15 8.54 14.28
CA ILE A 227 -7.24 9.03 15.66
C ILE A 227 -8.67 9.51 16.00
N ALA A 228 -9.37 10.11 15.03
CA ALA A 228 -10.72 10.62 15.23
C ALA A 228 -11.76 9.51 15.45
N CYS A 229 -11.59 8.31 14.88
CA CYS A 229 -12.61 7.26 14.93
C CYS A 229 -12.20 5.95 15.64
N GLN A 230 -10.91 5.75 15.87
CA GLN A 230 -10.37 4.51 16.43
C GLN A 230 -10.87 4.28 17.87
N LYS A 231 -11.37 3.07 18.11
CA LYS A 231 -11.73 2.58 19.44
C LYS A 231 -10.50 2.18 20.24
N LYS A 232 -10.52 2.35 21.56
CA LYS A 232 -9.46 1.83 22.45
C LYS A 232 -9.23 0.33 22.19
N GLY A 233 -7.97 -0.07 22.08
CA GLY A 233 -7.55 -1.44 21.77
C GLY A 233 -7.60 -1.78 20.28
N GLY A 234 -8.17 -0.90 19.44
CA GLY A 234 -8.29 -1.12 18.00
C GLY A 234 -6.95 -1.11 17.27
N SER A 235 -6.99 -1.52 16.00
CA SER A 235 -5.83 -1.59 15.12
C SER A 235 -5.93 -0.60 13.96
N PHE A 236 -4.81 0.00 13.60
CA PHE A 236 -4.70 0.91 12.46
C PHE A 236 -3.63 0.42 11.48
N PHE A 237 -3.88 0.62 10.20
CA PHE A 237 -2.98 0.21 9.14
C PHE A 237 -2.86 1.32 8.10
N ILE A 238 -1.64 1.75 7.76
CA ILE A 238 -1.43 2.85 6.83
C ILE A 238 -0.29 2.58 5.85
N LYS A 239 -0.50 2.93 4.58
CA LYS A 239 0.54 3.02 3.55
C LYS A 239 1.44 4.22 3.80
N MET A 240 2.75 3.98 3.77
CA MET A 240 3.78 5.02 3.71
C MET A 240 4.77 4.72 2.59
N PHE A 241 5.58 5.71 2.23
CA PHE A 241 6.61 5.58 1.20
C PHE A 241 7.99 5.59 1.84
N ASP A 242 8.94 6.33 1.27
CA ASP A 242 10.20 6.64 1.95
C ASP A 242 9.90 7.40 3.27
N THR A 243 10.79 7.24 4.25
CA THR A 243 10.62 7.80 5.61
C THR A 243 11.96 8.35 6.07
N PHE A 244 12.51 9.28 5.30
CA PHE A 244 13.80 9.91 5.53
C PHE A 244 13.69 11.32 6.11
N THR A 245 12.50 11.92 6.01
CA THR A 245 12.23 13.30 6.45
C THR A 245 11.83 13.36 7.92
N PRO A 246 12.05 14.51 8.59
CA PRO A 246 11.63 14.69 9.97
C PRO A 246 10.13 14.53 10.18
N ALA A 247 9.29 15.01 9.26
CA ALA A 247 7.84 14.87 9.34
C ALA A 247 7.40 13.40 9.34
N SER A 248 7.98 12.57 8.47
CA SER A 248 7.73 11.11 8.48
C SER A 248 8.15 10.46 9.81
N ILE A 249 9.28 10.86 10.37
CA ILE A 249 9.78 10.34 11.66
C ILE A 249 8.85 10.78 12.81
N ASP A 250 8.41 12.04 12.82
CA ASP A 250 7.47 12.56 13.80
C ASP A 250 6.13 11.81 13.73
N MET A 251 5.61 11.51 12.53
CA MET A 251 4.38 10.71 12.36
C MET A 251 4.55 9.28 12.90
N LEU A 252 5.68 8.63 12.66
CA LEU A 252 5.98 7.29 13.20
C LEU A 252 6.13 7.33 14.74
N TYR A 253 6.71 8.39 15.27
CA TYR A 253 6.80 8.62 16.71
C TYR A 253 5.42 8.83 17.33
N LEU A 254 4.56 9.63 16.70
CA LEU A 254 3.16 9.80 17.10
C LEU A 254 2.43 8.45 17.17
N LEU A 255 2.52 7.64 16.12
CA LEU A 255 1.92 6.30 16.11
C LEU A 255 2.47 5.43 17.25
N SER A 256 3.79 5.49 17.52
CA SER A 256 4.44 4.73 18.60
C SER A 256 4.02 5.17 20.01
N MET A 257 3.58 6.42 20.18
CA MET A 257 2.97 6.90 21.43
C MET A 257 1.52 6.42 21.59
N LEU A 258 0.80 6.31 20.47
CA LEU A 258 -0.65 6.07 20.42
C LEU A 258 -1.05 4.60 20.42
N TYR A 259 -0.16 3.69 20.05
CA TYR A 259 -0.45 2.27 19.93
C TYR A 259 0.56 1.42 20.72
N ASP A 260 0.11 0.27 21.23
CA ASP A 260 0.94 -0.64 22.00
C ASP A 260 2.05 -1.28 21.18
N GLN A 261 1.77 -1.60 19.91
CA GLN A 261 2.72 -2.20 19.00
C GLN A 261 2.60 -1.54 17.62
N VAL A 262 3.74 -1.10 17.07
CA VAL A 262 3.81 -0.48 15.75
C VAL A 262 4.84 -1.22 14.92
N TYR A 263 4.44 -1.75 13.77
CA TYR A 263 5.30 -2.56 12.92
C TYR A 263 5.51 -1.90 11.57
N PHE A 264 6.74 -1.88 11.08
CA PHE A 264 7.03 -1.75 9.66
C PHE A 264 6.76 -3.08 8.96
N SER A 265 6.09 -3.04 7.82
CA SER A 265 5.77 -4.21 7.02
C SER A 265 5.89 -3.92 5.52
N LYS A 266 6.51 -4.85 4.79
CA LYS A 266 6.44 -4.87 3.32
C LYS A 266 5.86 -6.23 2.88
N PRO A 267 4.55 -6.29 2.55
CA PRO A 267 3.91 -7.49 2.03
C PRO A 267 4.61 -7.98 0.77
N HIS A 268 4.68 -9.30 0.58
CA HIS A 268 5.22 -9.88 -0.65
C HIS A 268 4.46 -9.43 -1.91
N THR A 269 3.18 -9.09 -1.74
CA THR A 269 2.30 -8.56 -2.80
C THR A 269 2.53 -7.07 -3.10
N SER A 270 3.39 -6.38 -2.34
CA SER A 270 3.94 -5.06 -2.68
C SER A 270 5.26 -5.24 -3.43
N ARG A 271 5.46 -4.50 -4.54
CA ARG A 271 6.63 -4.69 -5.41
C ARG A 271 7.92 -4.28 -4.70
N TYR A 272 8.99 -5.04 -4.88
CA TYR A 272 10.26 -4.73 -4.21
C TYR A 272 10.94 -3.46 -4.74
N ALA A 273 10.72 -3.12 -6.00
CA ALA A 273 11.31 -1.92 -6.60
C ALA A 273 10.67 -0.59 -6.16
N ASN A 274 9.52 -0.61 -5.46
CA ASN A 274 8.85 0.61 -5.01
C ASN A 274 9.17 0.93 -3.54
N SER A 275 8.97 2.19 -3.17
CA SER A 275 9.12 2.67 -1.79
C SER A 275 7.88 2.40 -0.92
N GLU A 276 6.82 1.83 -1.49
CA GLU A 276 5.60 1.48 -0.76
C GLU A 276 5.91 0.47 0.35
N LYS A 277 5.53 0.85 1.57
CA LYS A 277 5.58 0.03 2.77
C LYS A 277 4.37 0.38 3.64
N TYR A 278 4.17 -0.40 4.69
CA TYR A 278 3.01 -0.25 5.53
C TYR A 278 3.38 -0.22 7.00
N ILE A 279 2.69 0.62 7.75
CA ILE A 279 2.77 0.67 9.21
C ILE A 279 1.53 -0.02 9.76
N VAL A 280 1.74 -1.02 10.61
CA VAL A 280 0.67 -1.80 11.26
C VAL A 280 0.72 -1.48 12.74
N CYS A 281 -0.32 -0.83 13.24
CA CYS A 281 -0.48 -0.39 14.61
C CYS A 281 -1.52 -1.25 15.32
N LYS A 282 -1.22 -1.75 16.52
CA LYS A 282 -2.13 -2.58 17.32
C LYS A 282 -2.26 -2.01 18.74
N GLY A 283 -3.46 -2.09 19.30
CA GLY A 283 -3.72 -1.68 20.68
C GLY A 283 -3.74 -0.16 20.83
N PHE A 284 -4.70 0.51 20.22
CA PHE A 284 -4.86 1.96 20.39
C PHE A 284 -5.06 2.33 21.86
N ARG A 285 -4.24 3.24 22.40
CA ARG A 285 -4.13 3.50 23.83
C ARG A 285 -5.15 4.51 24.35
N LEU A 286 -5.57 5.45 23.51
CA LEU A 286 -6.43 6.55 23.91
C LEU A 286 -7.89 6.12 24.08
N THR A 287 -8.54 6.70 25.10
CA THR A 287 -10.00 6.69 25.26
C THR A 287 -10.63 8.03 24.86
N GLU A 288 -9.90 9.11 25.09
CA GLU A 288 -10.32 10.47 24.77
C GLU A 288 -9.32 11.04 23.75
N THR A 289 -9.83 11.44 22.59
CA THR A 289 -9.02 11.92 21.46
C THR A 289 -9.36 13.36 21.06
N LYS A 290 -10.38 13.97 21.67
CA LYS A 290 -10.91 15.29 21.29
C LYS A 290 -9.84 16.36 21.15
N GLN A 291 -9.00 16.53 22.16
CA GLN A 291 -7.98 17.59 22.16
C GLN A 291 -6.91 17.35 21.08
N LEU A 292 -6.52 16.10 20.88
CA LEU A 292 -5.57 15.75 19.81
C LEU A 292 -6.19 15.95 18.43
N VAL A 293 -7.46 15.59 18.24
CA VAL A 293 -8.19 15.82 16.99
C VAL A 293 -8.35 17.32 16.72
N ILE A 294 -8.60 18.15 17.74
CA ILE A 294 -8.63 19.62 17.60
C ILE A 294 -7.27 20.15 17.17
N SER A 295 -6.17 19.72 17.79
CA SER A 295 -4.83 20.12 17.36
C SER A 295 -4.58 19.74 15.90
N LEU A 296 -4.88 18.49 15.52
CA LEU A 296 -4.69 17.99 14.16
C LEU A 296 -5.59 18.69 13.14
N TYR A 297 -6.82 19.06 13.52
CA TYR A 297 -7.71 19.88 12.71
C TYR A 297 -7.06 21.22 12.36
N HIS A 298 -6.45 21.90 13.34
CA HIS A 298 -5.72 23.14 13.09
C HIS A 298 -4.47 22.94 12.24
N VAL A 299 -3.77 21.81 12.37
CA VAL A 299 -2.66 21.46 11.46
C VAL A 299 -3.16 21.29 10.02
N LEU A 300 -4.31 20.63 9.81
CA LEU A 300 -4.90 20.48 8.49
C LEU A 300 -5.30 21.83 7.89
N GLN A 301 -5.88 22.73 8.70
CA GLN A 301 -6.20 24.10 8.28
C GLN A 301 -4.94 24.88 7.85
N SER A 302 -3.84 24.75 8.60
CA SER A 302 -2.62 25.54 8.31
C SER A 302 -1.93 25.16 6.99
N PHE A 303 -2.28 24.05 6.34
CA PHE A 303 -1.79 23.78 4.98
C PHE A 303 -2.35 24.78 3.95
N GLU A 304 -3.53 25.35 4.17
CA GLU A 304 -4.10 26.36 3.27
C GLU A 304 -3.28 27.65 3.26
N ASP A 305 -2.75 28.03 4.43
CA ASP A 305 -1.86 29.19 4.59
C ASP A 305 -0.41 28.90 4.13
N ASN A 306 -0.10 27.63 3.86
CA ASN A 306 1.26 27.15 3.54
C ASN A 306 1.28 26.29 2.27
N LYS A 307 0.44 26.60 1.27
CA LYS A 307 0.32 25.82 0.01
C LYS A 307 1.64 25.60 -0.73
N ASP A 308 2.53 26.59 -0.67
CA ASP A 308 3.83 26.55 -1.35
C ASP A 308 4.96 26.00 -0.46
N LYS A 309 4.62 25.36 0.66
CA LYS A 309 5.58 24.80 1.61
C LYS A 309 5.25 23.36 1.97
N TYR A 310 6.28 22.63 2.37
CA TYR A 310 6.16 21.26 2.87
C TYR A 310 6.18 21.26 4.40
N LEU A 311 5.44 20.31 4.99
CA LEU A 311 5.52 20.04 6.42
C LEU A 311 6.95 19.57 6.76
N LEU A 312 7.64 20.31 7.63
CA LEU A 312 8.98 19.97 8.08
C LEU A 312 8.94 19.12 9.34
N ARG A 313 8.31 19.62 10.41
CA ARG A 313 8.11 18.91 11.69
C ARG A 313 6.64 18.93 12.07
N LEU A 314 6.20 17.89 12.78
CA LEU A 314 4.96 17.90 13.56
C LEU A 314 5.22 18.28 15.03
N PHE A 315 6.46 18.08 15.50
CA PHE A 315 6.88 18.32 16.87
C PHE A 315 8.10 19.25 16.93
N ASN A 316 8.10 20.18 17.88
CA ASN A 316 9.21 21.12 18.11
C ASN A 316 10.23 20.58 19.15
N PHE A 317 10.62 19.31 19.03
CA PHE A 317 11.67 18.69 19.85
C PHE A 317 12.32 17.52 19.12
N ASP A 318 13.48 17.09 19.58
CA ASP A 318 14.19 15.95 18.97
C ASP A 318 13.58 14.61 19.37
N ILE A 319 13.30 13.78 18.36
CA ILE A 319 12.76 12.44 18.59
C ILE A 319 13.82 11.56 19.26
N PRO A 320 13.45 10.75 20.28
CA PRO A 320 14.40 9.87 20.96
C PRO A 320 15.20 9.01 19.99
N TYR A 321 16.52 9.00 20.18
CA TYR A 321 17.46 8.32 19.28
C TYR A 321 17.13 6.85 19.04
N VAL A 322 16.55 6.15 20.04
CA VAL A 322 16.13 4.75 19.91
C VAL A 322 15.09 4.53 18.80
N ILE A 323 14.20 5.50 18.55
CA ILE A 323 13.21 5.45 17.48
C ILE A 323 13.89 5.73 16.15
N THR A 324 14.63 6.83 16.08
CA THR A 324 15.33 7.26 14.87
C THR A 324 16.30 6.18 14.36
N ASN A 325 17.14 5.62 15.24
CA ASN A 325 18.05 4.52 14.91
C ASN A 325 17.29 3.29 14.41
N ARG A 326 16.13 2.98 14.99
CA ARG A 326 15.36 1.83 14.52
C ARG A 326 14.77 2.05 13.12
N ILE A 327 14.27 3.25 12.84
CA ILE A 327 13.80 3.63 11.51
C ILE A 327 14.98 3.56 10.52
N GLU A 328 16.18 3.98 10.92
CA GLU A 328 17.38 3.89 10.09
C GLU A 328 17.75 2.47 9.67
N GLU A 329 17.71 1.53 10.62
CA GLU A 329 17.95 0.12 10.35
C GLU A 329 16.92 -0.45 9.36
N TYR A 330 15.65 -0.10 9.51
CA TYR A 330 14.58 -0.58 8.64
C TYR A 330 14.66 -0.02 7.23
N ASN A 331 14.93 1.28 7.14
CA ASN A 331 15.20 1.94 5.88
C ASN A 331 16.40 1.28 5.17
N ALA A 332 17.47 0.94 5.88
CA ALA A 332 18.63 0.25 5.32
C ALA A 332 18.25 -1.11 4.69
N ILE A 333 17.46 -1.92 5.38
CA ILE A 333 17.04 -3.26 4.92
C ILE A 333 16.16 -3.16 3.66
N PHE A 334 15.09 -2.36 3.71
CA PHE A 334 14.17 -2.25 2.58
C PHE A 334 14.76 -1.47 1.41
N GLY A 335 15.55 -0.43 1.69
CA GLY A 335 16.25 0.35 0.68
C GLY A 335 17.27 -0.49 -0.09
N GLN A 336 18.03 -1.36 0.60
CA GLN A 336 18.95 -2.29 -0.07
C GLN A 336 18.19 -3.25 -1.00
N GLN A 337 17.11 -3.86 -0.52
CA GLN A 337 16.27 -4.73 -1.35
C GLN A 337 15.71 -4.00 -2.57
N GLN A 338 15.33 -2.73 -2.41
CA GLN A 338 14.84 -1.90 -3.51
C GLN A 338 15.93 -1.63 -4.54
N ILE A 339 17.13 -1.21 -4.10
CA ILE A 339 18.30 -0.98 -4.99
C ILE A 339 18.63 -2.25 -5.77
N GLU A 340 18.71 -3.39 -5.10
CA GLU A 340 19.01 -4.69 -5.74
C GLU A 340 17.95 -5.05 -6.78
N CYS A 341 16.67 -4.89 -6.45
CA CYS A 341 15.58 -5.17 -7.38
C CYS A 341 15.63 -4.27 -8.62
N ILE A 342 15.90 -2.97 -8.44
CA ILE A 342 16.00 -2.01 -9.54
C ILE A 342 17.22 -2.33 -10.41
N SER A 343 18.39 -2.47 -9.79
CA SER A 343 19.65 -2.82 -10.47
C SER A 343 19.51 -4.11 -11.27
N HIS A 344 18.91 -5.14 -10.67
CA HIS A 344 18.69 -6.41 -11.34
C HIS A 344 17.77 -6.29 -12.55
N THR A 345 16.71 -5.48 -12.44
CA THR A 345 15.78 -5.23 -13.54
C THR A 345 16.45 -4.47 -14.68
N LEU A 346 17.23 -3.42 -14.38
CA LEU A 346 18.01 -2.67 -15.37
C LEU A 346 19.02 -3.57 -16.10
N SER A 347 19.75 -4.40 -15.36
CA SER A 347 20.68 -5.39 -15.95
C SER A 347 19.98 -6.37 -16.90
N LEU A 348 18.74 -6.78 -16.59
CA LEU A 348 17.97 -7.66 -17.48
C LEU A 348 17.51 -6.95 -18.76
N ILE A 349 17.17 -5.66 -18.66
CA ILE A 349 16.84 -4.84 -19.83
C ILE A 349 18.04 -4.78 -20.78
N ASP A 350 19.24 -4.58 -20.23
CA ASP A 350 20.47 -4.43 -21.03
C ASP A 350 20.97 -5.75 -21.63
N CYS A 351 20.88 -6.86 -20.88
CA CYS A 351 21.41 -8.15 -21.34
C CYS A 351 20.40 -9.03 -22.11
N ASN A 352 19.09 -8.81 -21.94
CA ASN A 352 17.99 -9.59 -22.55
C ASN A 352 18.19 -11.13 -22.54
N ASN A 353 18.64 -11.69 -21.41
CA ASN A 353 18.93 -13.12 -21.30
C ASN A 353 17.63 -13.93 -21.11
N TYR A 354 17.21 -14.62 -22.17
CA TYR A 354 15.96 -15.41 -22.20
C TYR A 354 15.93 -16.57 -21.20
N ASP A 355 17.02 -17.33 -21.07
CA ASP A 355 17.08 -18.48 -20.16
C ASP A 355 16.93 -18.03 -18.69
N LYS A 356 17.54 -16.90 -18.34
CA LYS A 356 17.40 -16.29 -17.02
C LYS A 356 15.95 -15.89 -16.75
N ILE A 357 15.27 -15.31 -17.74
CA ILE A 357 13.85 -14.93 -17.65
C ILE A 357 12.95 -16.15 -17.44
N GLU A 358 13.16 -17.23 -18.20
CA GLU A 358 12.39 -18.47 -18.05
C GLU A 358 12.61 -19.14 -16.70
N ASN A 359 13.84 -19.15 -16.19
CA ASN A 359 14.15 -19.69 -14.86
C ASN A 359 13.49 -18.88 -13.74
N MET A 360 13.57 -17.54 -13.81
CA MET A 360 12.86 -16.67 -12.86
C MET A 360 11.35 -16.89 -12.92
N LYS A 361 10.77 -16.99 -14.13
CA LYS A 361 9.34 -17.24 -14.32
C LYS A 361 8.90 -18.52 -13.62
N LYS A 362 9.62 -19.63 -13.82
CA LYS A 362 9.33 -20.91 -13.13
C LYS A 362 9.41 -20.77 -11.61
N ALA A 363 10.44 -20.12 -11.09
CA ALA A 363 10.60 -19.89 -9.66
C ALA A 363 9.47 -19.02 -9.07
N HIS A 364 9.07 -17.96 -9.77
CA HIS A 364 8.03 -17.03 -9.33
C HIS A 364 6.64 -17.66 -9.37
N ILE A 365 6.35 -18.52 -10.34
CA ILE A 365 5.13 -19.33 -10.36
C ILE A 365 5.03 -20.17 -9.08
N GLN A 366 6.11 -20.86 -8.69
CA GLN A 366 6.11 -21.65 -7.45
C GLN A 366 5.90 -20.78 -6.21
N LYS A 367 6.58 -19.62 -6.11
CA LYS A 367 6.36 -18.67 -5.00
C LYS A 367 4.91 -18.20 -4.91
N CYS A 368 4.27 -17.90 -6.04
CA CYS A 368 2.88 -17.47 -6.10
C CYS A 368 1.90 -18.60 -5.72
N ILE A 369 2.18 -19.86 -6.11
CA ILE A 369 1.39 -21.02 -5.69
C ILE A 369 1.49 -21.20 -4.18
N SER A 370 2.71 -21.19 -3.63
CA SER A 370 2.94 -21.29 -2.18
C SER A 370 2.27 -20.15 -1.42
N TRP A 371 2.27 -18.93 -1.98
CA TRP A 371 1.55 -17.79 -1.41
C TRP A 371 0.04 -18.07 -1.36
N CYS A 372 -0.57 -18.53 -2.46
CA CYS A 372 -2.00 -18.85 -2.48
C CYS A 372 -2.36 -19.98 -1.51
N GLN A 373 -1.53 -21.02 -1.43
CA GLN A 373 -1.71 -22.11 -0.47
C GLN A 373 -1.64 -21.61 0.98
N LYS A 374 -0.61 -20.80 1.31
CA LYS A 374 -0.42 -20.24 2.66
C LYS A 374 -1.62 -19.42 3.12
N TYR A 375 -2.16 -18.59 2.24
CA TYR A 375 -3.29 -17.70 2.56
C TYR A 375 -4.65 -18.24 2.11
N LYS A 376 -4.73 -19.54 1.82
CA LYS A 376 -5.96 -20.27 1.43
C LYS A 376 -6.74 -19.61 0.27
N GLN A 377 -6.03 -19.00 -0.68
CA GLN A 377 -6.64 -18.42 -1.87
C GLN A 377 -6.79 -19.46 -2.98
N PRO A 378 -7.89 -19.44 -3.75
CA PRO A 378 -8.09 -20.38 -4.85
C PRO A 378 -7.07 -20.12 -5.97
N PHE A 379 -6.41 -21.16 -6.46
CA PHE A 379 -5.34 -21.03 -7.45
C PHE A 379 -5.44 -22.05 -8.59
N ASN A 380 -4.84 -21.70 -9.72
CA ASN A 380 -4.68 -22.57 -10.88
C ASN A 380 -3.45 -23.47 -10.68
N LYS A 381 -3.64 -24.79 -10.67
CA LYS A 381 -2.53 -25.75 -10.71
C LYS A 381 -1.97 -25.75 -12.13
N MET A 382 -0.75 -25.25 -12.31
CA MET A 382 -0.06 -25.39 -13.58
C MET A 382 0.84 -26.63 -13.56
N THR A 383 0.59 -27.53 -14.50
CA THR A 383 1.57 -28.51 -14.93
C THR A 383 2.65 -27.77 -15.71
N ILE A 384 3.71 -27.34 -15.04
CA ILE A 384 4.90 -26.86 -15.74
C ILE A 384 5.49 -28.10 -16.41
N SER A 385 5.27 -28.28 -17.71
CA SER A 385 5.92 -29.35 -18.45
C SER A 385 7.43 -29.10 -18.38
N THR A 386 8.12 -29.89 -17.57
CA THR A 386 9.58 -29.84 -17.40
C THR A 386 10.33 -30.36 -18.63
N ASN A 387 9.64 -30.97 -19.60
CA ASN A 387 10.25 -31.58 -20.77
C ASN A 387 10.25 -30.65 -21.98
N ILE A 388 11.40 -30.00 -22.20
CA ILE A 388 11.74 -29.24 -23.42
C ILE A 388 11.63 -30.11 -24.69
N PHE A 389 11.72 -31.43 -24.56
CA PHE A 389 11.66 -32.37 -25.70
C PHE A 389 10.25 -32.61 -26.28
N LEU A 390 9.18 -32.19 -25.61
CA LEU A 390 7.81 -32.42 -26.08
C LEU A 390 7.21 -31.24 -26.87
N SER A 391 7.75 -30.02 -26.73
CA SER A 391 7.25 -28.85 -27.47
C SER A 391 7.71 -28.80 -28.94
N GLY A 392 8.72 -29.58 -29.32
CA GLY A 392 9.22 -29.65 -30.70
C GLY A 392 8.42 -30.55 -31.65
N ARG A 393 7.53 -31.41 -31.14
CA ARG A 393 6.82 -32.41 -31.97
C ARG A 393 5.45 -31.98 -32.49
N SER A 394 4.89 -30.86 -32.03
CA SER A 394 3.58 -30.39 -32.50
C SER A 394 3.64 -29.47 -33.72
N ARG A 395 4.84 -29.10 -34.21
CA ARG A 395 5.01 -28.24 -35.39
C ARG A 395 5.28 -28.98 -36.72
N SER A 396 5.40 -30.31 -36.71
CA SER A 396 5.76 -31.08 -37.91
C SER A 396 4.61 -31.82 -38.62
N ASN A 397 3.37 -31.71 -38.14
CA ASN A 397 2.23 -32.48 -38.71
C ASN A 397 1.18 -31.62 -39.46
N SER A 398 1.49 -30.38 -39.86
CA SER A 398 0.57 -29.55 -40.66
C SER A 398 1.10 -29.20 -42.06
N ALA A 399 2.05 -29.96 -42.59
CA ALA A 399 2.52 -29.79 -43.97
C ALA A 399 2.42 -31.12 -44.72
N SER A 400 1.21 -31.44 -45.20
CA SER A 400 0.96 -32.31 -46.36
C SER A 400 -0.54 -32.63 -46.47
N LYS A 401 -1.29 -31.72 -47.09
CA LYS A 401 -2.49 -32.02 -47.89
C LYS A 401 -3.08 -30.70 -48.39
N GLU A 402 -2.65 -30.30 -49.58
CA GLU A 402 -3.47 -29.56 -50.54
C GLU A 402 -2.76 -29.62 -51.89
N THR A 403 -3.03 -30.72 -52.61
CA THR A 403 -2.81 -30.85 -54.05
C THR A 403 -3.99 -30.25 -54.78
N LEU A 404 -3.67 -29.42 -55.78
CA LEU A 404 -4.28 -29.36 -57.11
C LEU A 404 -5.80 -29.19 -57.18
N ASP A 405 -6.26 -27.98 -57.49
CA ASP A 405 -7.21 -27.79 -58.60
C ASP A 405 -7.27 -26.34 -59.12
N CYS A 406 -7.69 -26.21 -60.37
CA CYS A 406 -7.98 -25.00 -61.17
C CYS A 406 -6.84 -24.31 -61.94
N GLU A 407 -6.49 -24.90 -63.09
CA GLU A 407 -6.42 -24.15 -64.34
C GLU A 407 -7.79 -23.54 -64.70
N ARG A 408 -7.84 -22.23 -64.97
CA ARG A 408 -8.70 -21.63 -66.01
C ARG A 408 -8.22 -20.20 -66.28
N THR A 409 -8.00 -19.96 -67.58
CA THR A 409 -7.51 -18.77 -68.30
C THR A 409 -6.05 -18.40 -68.16
#